data_AF-A0A969C5K9-F1
#
_entry.id   AF-A0A969C5K9-F1
#
_cell.length_a   1.000
_cell.length_b   1.000
_cell.length_c   1.000
_cell.angle_alpha   90.00
_cell.angle_beta   90.00
_cell.angle_gamma   90.00
#
_symmetry.space_group_name_H-M   'P 1'
#
loop_
_entity.id
_entity.type
_entity.pdbx_description
1 polymer ?
#
loop_
_entity_poly.entity_id
_entity_poly.type
_entity_poly.pdbx_seq_one_letter_code
_entity_poly.pdbx_strand_id
1 'polypeptide(L)'
;MTPESTGPLLLQETVALPGLGLTIPVRAAKAKLSALLEMVAGGREVTITSDGVPKAVLLPVHQHQTRKVFTGTLEHLRKMPAWQGGPTAEEIIREDRDGRGW
;
A
#
# COMPACT_ATOMS: atom_id res chain seq x y z
N MET A 1 31.30 -14.35 -6.15
CA MET A 1 30.13 -15.22 -5.94
C MET A 1 28.96 -14.50 -6.58
N THR A 2 28.68 -14.82 -7.84
CA THR A 2 27.59 -14.23 -8.64
C THR A 2 26.27 -14.91 -8.27
N PRO A 3 25.17 -14.19 -8.04
CA PRO A 3 23.89 -14.84 -7.77
C PRO A 3 23.44 -15.57 -9.03
N GLU A 4 23.33 -16.89 -8.91
CA GLU A 4 22.71 -17.76 -9.90
C GLU A 4 21.30 -17.30 -10.29
N SER A 5 21.11 -17.06 -11.58
CA SER A 5 19.84 -16.71 -12.23
C SER A 5 18.73 -17.72 -11.92
N THR A 6 17.99 -17.50 -10.84
CA THR A 6 16.71 -18.16 -10.54
C THR A 6 15.56 -17.49 -11.32
N GLY A 7 15.77 -17.26 -12.61
CA GLY A 7 14.84 -16.56 -13.50
C GLY A 7 13.78 -17.42 -14.21
N PRO A 8 14.07 -18.66 -14.66
CA PRO A 8 13.14 -19.35 -15.57
C PRO A 8 12.02 -20.13 -14.88
N LEU A 9 12.27 -20.73 -13.71
CA LEU A 9 11.30 -21.62 -13.05
C LEU A 9 10.13 -20.86 -12.41
N LEU A 10 10.36 -19.63 -11.95
CA LEU A 10 9.30 -18.78 -11.37
C LEU A 10 8.29 -18.32 -12.44
N LEU A 11 8.76 -18.08 -13.67
CA LEU A 11 7.91 -17.63 -14.78
C LEU A 11 6.93 -18.71 -15.24
N GLN A 12 7.25 -19.99 -15.07
CA GLN A 12 6.38 -21.10 -15.47
C GLN A 12 5.14 -21.29 -14.58
N GLU A 13 5.20 -20.83 -13.32
CA GLU A 13 4.11 -20.95 -12.36
C GLU A 13 3.29 -19.66 -12.23
N THR A 14 3.78 -18.57 -12.83
CA THR A 14 3.08 -17.30 -12.87
C THR A 14 2.17 -17.22 -14.09
N VAL A 15 0.89 -16.97 -13.86
CA VAL A 15 -0.08 -16.72 -14.93
C VAL A 15 -0.40 -15.23 -14.91
N ALA A 16 -0.26 -14.56 -16.04
CA ALA A 16 -0.78 -13.21 -16.22
C ALA A 16 -2.29 -13.30 -16.44
N LEU A 17 -3.08 -12.91 -15.45
CA LEU A 17 -4.53 -12.86 -15.57
C LEU A 17 -4.96 -11.43 -15.93
N PRO A 18 -5.84 -11.24 -16.93
CA PRO A 18 -6.34 -9.91 -17.29
C PRO A 18 -7.03 -9.26 -16.09
N GLY A 19 -6.61 -8.04 -15.74
CA GLY A 19 -7.13 -7.27 -14.61
C GLY A 19 -6.48 -7.53 -13.25
N LEU A 20 -5.66 -8.58 -13.08
CA LEU A 20 -5.02 -8.93 -11.80
C LEU A 20 -3.49 -8.93 -11.82
N GLY A 21 -2.89 -8.67 -12.99
CA GLY A 21 -1.44 -8.64 -13.17
C GLY A 21 -0.80 -10.04 -13.07
N LEU A 22 0.41 -10.11 -12.51
CA LEU A 22 1.12 -11.37 -12.30
C LEU A 22 0.45 -12.14 -11.16
N THR A 23 -0.01 -13.37 -11.43
CA THR A 23 -0.70 -14.18 -10.42
C THR A 23 -0.01 -15.51 -10.16
N ILE A 24 0.00 -15.96 -8.90
CA ILE A 24 0.64 -17.22 -8.49
C ILE A 24 -0.22 -17.95 -7.45
N PRO A 25 -0.40 -19.29 -7.55
CA PRO A 25 -1.12 -20.03 -6.54
C PRO A 25 -0.36 -20.12 -5.21
N VAL A 26 -1.09 -20.22 -4.10
CA VAL A 26 -0.55 -20.19 -2.74
C VAL A 26 0.53 -21.26 -2.49
N ARG A 27 0.39 -22.44 -3.12
CA ARG A 27 1.37 -23.53 -2.99
C ARG A 27 2.70 -23.18 -3.65
N ALA A 28 2.66 -22.63 -4.86
CA ALA A 28 3.86 -22.17 -5.56
C ALA A 28 4.48 -20.96 -4.84
N ALA A 29 3.64 -20.04 -4.33
CA ALA A 29 4.09 -18.91 -3.51
C ALA A 29 4.82 -19.35 -2.25
N LYS A 30 4.30 -20.35 -1.52
CA LYS A 30 4.95 -20.92 -0.33
C LYS A 30 6.29 -21.55 -0.65
N ALA A 31 6.40 -22.28 -1.77
CA ALA A 31 7.63 -22.98 -2.15
C ALA A 31 8.76 -22.01 -2.55
N LYS A 32 8.41 -20.85 -3.12
CA LYS A 32 9.38 -19.91 -3.71
C LYS A 32 9.25 -18.47 -3.17
N LEU A 33 8.82 -18.33 -1.92
CA LEU A 33 8.51 -17.02 -1.32
C LEU A 33 9.70 -16.05 -1.41
N SER A 34 10.91 -16.50 -1.09
CA SER A 34 12.10 -15.64 -1.13
C SER A 34 12.34 -15.02 -2.50
N ALA A 35 12.23 -15.81 -3.57
CA ALA A 35 12.44 -15.31 -4.92
C ALA A 35 11.29 -14.41 -5.41
N LEU A 36 10.07 -14.62 -4.91
CA LEU A 36 8.95 -13.69 -5.13
C LEU A 36 9.19 -12.34 -4.44
N LEU A 37 9.78 -12.33 -3.25
CA LEU A 37 10.11 -11.09 -2.56
C LEU A 37 11.18 -10.29 -3.32
N GLU A 38 12.20 -10.94 -3.88
CA GLU A 38 13.18 -10.27 -4.74
C GLU A 38 12.53 -9.67 -6.00
N MET A 39 11.60 -10.42 -6.61
CA MET A 39 10.82 -9.95 -7.76
C MET A 39 9.99 -8.71 -7.42
N VAL A 40 9.35 -8.74 -6.26
CA VAL A 40 8.48 -7.67 -5.75
C VAL A 40 9.29 -6.45 -5.34
N ALA A 41 10.46 -6.65 -4.70
CA ALA A 41 11.41 -5.60 -4.39
C ALA A 41 11.93 -4.88 -5.65
N GLY A 42 12.03 -5.59 -6.77
CA GLY A 42 12.31 -5.03 -8.10
C GLY A 42 11.18 -4.18 -8.70
N GLY A 43 10.08 -3.97 -7.98
CA GLY A 43 8.97 -3.09 -8.39
C GLY A 43 7.82 -3.79 -9.10
N ARG A 44 7.76 -5.13 -9.07
CA ARG A 44 6.65 -5.90 -9.67
C ARG A 44 5.60 -6.27 -8.62
N GLU A 45 4.33 -6.08 -8.94
CA GLU A 45 3.22 -6.48 -8.09
C GLU A 45 2.81 -7.92 -8.40
N VAL A 46 2.53 -8.72 -7.36
CA VAL A 46 2.15 -10.14 -7.52
C VAL A 46 0.92 -10.46 -6.70
N THR A 47 -0.11 -11.01 -7.34
CA THR A 47 -1.34 -11.48 -6.69
C THR A 47 -1.23 -12.96 -6.34
N ILE A 48 -1.44 -13.31 -5.07
CA ILE A 48 -1.48 -14.69 -4.62
C ILE A 48 -2.93 -15.19 -4.64
N THR A 49 -3.15 -16.30 -5.34
CA THR A 49 -4.48 -16.93 -5.47
C THR A 49 -4.54 -18.28 -4.75
N SER A 50 -5.73 -18.72 -4.36
CA SER A 50 -6.02 -20.13 -4.06
C SER A 50 -7.21 -20.53 -4.90
N ASP A 51 -7.06 -21.59 -5.70
CA ASP A 51 -8.14 -22.13 -6.54
C ASP A 51 -8.75 -21.04 -7.45
N GLY A 52 -7.91 -20.14 -7.99
CA GLY A 52 -8.32 -19.02 -8.83
C GLY A 52 -8.87 -17.80 -8.08
N VAL A 53 -9.12 -17.91 -6.77
CA VAL A 53 -9.60 -16.79 -5.94
C VAL A 53 -8.42 -16.00 -5.37
N PRO A 54 -8.33 -14.67 -5.60
CA PRO A 54 -7.28 -13.84 -5.01
C PRO A 54 -7.42 -13.77 -3.49
N LYS A 55 -6.31 -14.00 -2.78
CA LYS A 55 -6.26 -13.97 -1.31
C LYS A 55 -5.35 -12.90 -0.75
N ALA A 56 -4.29 -12.54 -1.46
CA ALA A 56 -3.34 -11.53 -1.04
C ALA A 56 -2.66 -10.91 -2.25
N VAL A 57 -2.07 -9.72 -2.04
CA VAL A 57 -1.21 -9.05 -3.01
C VAL A 57 0.11 -8.73 -2.33
N LEU A 58 1.22 -9.06 -3.00
CA LEU A 58 2.56 -8.63 -2.62
C LEU A 58 2.88 -7.36 -3.40
N LEU A 59 3.18 -6.30 -2.65
CA LEU A 59 3.56 -5.00 -3.18
C LEU A 59 5.01 -4.70 -2.78
N PRO A 60 5.78 -4.01 -3.64
CA PRO A 60 7.06 -3.45 -3.23
C PRO A 60 6.86 -2.63 -1.97
N VAL A 61 7.71 -2.85 -0.97
CA VAL A 61 7.84 -1.90 0.12
C VAL A 61 8.56 -0.68 -0.45
N HIS A 62 7.79 0.24 -1.04
CA HIS A 62 8.28 1.60 -1.19
C HIS A 62 8.62 2.05 0.21
N GLN A 63 9.88 2.46 0.44
CA GLN A 63 10.28 3.10 1.69
C GLN A 63 9.14 4.03 2.05
N HIS A 64 8.45 3.72 3.15
CA HIS A 64 7.34 4.50 3.66
C HIS A 64 7.81 5.93 3.53
N GLN A 65 7.24 6.72 2.59
CA GLN A 65 7.60 8.13 2.48
C GLN A 65 7.47 8.60 3.90
N THR A 66 8.61 8.97 4.51
CA THR A 66 8.70 9.33 5.92
C THR A 66 7.54 10.28 6.12
N ARG A 67 6.51 9.87 6.88
CA ARG A 67 5.16 10.51 6.88
C ARG A 67 5.40 11.99 6.66
N LYS A 68 4.90 12.59 5.57
CA LYS A 68 5.21 13.99 5.21
C LYS A 68 5.22 14.81 6.51
N VAL A 69 6.41 15.07 7.04
CA VAL A 69 6.53 15.84 8.27
C VAL A 69 6.07 17.20 7.80
N PHE A 70 4.98 17.69 8.37
CA PHE A 70 4.43 18.98 7.96
C PHE A 70 5.48 20.06 8.26
N THR A 71 6.31 20.39 7.26
CA THR A 71 7.42 21.32 7.39
C THR A 71 6.98 22.78 7.19
N GLY A 72 5.74 23.00 6.76
CA GLY A 72 5.34 24.27 6.15
C GLY A 72 5.00 25.42 7.08
N THR A 73 4.87 25.24 8.41
CA THR A 73 4.00 26.19 9.13
C THR A 73 4.36 26.46 10.58
N LEU A 74 5.48 26.01 11.16
CA LEU A 74 5.74 26.32 12.57
C LEU A 74 5.82 27.83 12.83
N GLU A 75 6.49 28.58 11.96
CA GLU A 75 6.57 30.05 12.07
C GLU A 75 5.23 30.74 11.80
N HIS A 76 4.40 30.19 10.92
CA HIS A 76 3.08 30.73 10.62
C HIS A 76 2.08 30.43 11.75
N LEU A 77 2.10 29.21 12.32
CA LEU A 77 1.32 28.83 13.50
C LEU A 77 1.68 29.69 14.71
N ARG A 78 2.96 30.06 14.90
CA ARG A 78 3.37 30.99 15.97
C ARG A 78 2.78 32.39 15.84
N LYS A 79 2.48 32.82 14.61
CA LYS A 79 1.89 34.14 14.33
C LYS A 79 0.36 34.11 14.36
N MET A 80 -0.25 32.93 14.39
CA MET A 80 -1.69 32.81 14.49
C MET A 80 -2.15 33.22 15.90
N PRO A 81 -3.22 34.03 16.01
CA PRO A 81 -3.81 34.30 17.30
C PRO A 81 -4.29 33.01 17.94
N ALA A 82 -4.19 32.92 19.26
CA ALA A 82 -4.83 31.84 20.00
C ALA A 82 -6.33 31.80 19.64
N TRP A 83 -6.92 30.61 19.60
CA TRP A 83 -8.33 30.46 19.32
C TRP A 83 -9.16 31.22 20.37
N GLN A 84 -10.00 32.16 19.92
CA GLN A 84 -10.77 33.07 20.77
C GLN A 84 -12.26 32.68 20.87
N GLY A 85 -12.59 31.40 20.61
CA GLY A 85 -13.95 30.88 20.78
C GLY A 85 -14.80 30.85 19.50
N GLY A 86 -14.24 30.39 18.37
CA GLY A 86 -15.04 29.95 17.22
C GLY A 86 -15.66 28.58 17.46
N PRO A 87 -16.49 28.03 16.55
CA PRO A 87 -17.05 26.69 16.74
C PRO A 87 -15.93 25.65 16.83
N THR A 88 -16.03 24.77 17.81
CA THR A 88 -15.08 23.66 17.98
C THR A 88 -15.19 22.69 16.81
N ALA A 89 -14.15 21.88 16.61
CA ALA A 89 -14.17 20.84 15.59
C ALA A 89 -15.41 19.92 15.75
N GLU A 90 -15.79 19.58 16.98
CA GLU A 90 -16.98 18.76 17.24
C GLU A 90 -18.28 19.45 16.87
N GLU A 91 -18.39 20.76 17.08
CA GLU A 91 -19.57 21.53 16.67
C GLU A 91 -19.68 21.60 15.15
N ILE A 92 -18.58 21.87 14.45
CA ILE A 92 -18.54 21.90 12.98
C ILE A 92 -18.92 20.52 12.41
N ILE A 93 -18.37 19.45 12.97
CA ILE A 93 -18.67 18.08 12.52
C ILE A 93 -20.13 17.72 12.80
N ARG A 94 -20.68 18.14 13.94
CA ARG A 94 -22.08 17.91 14.31
C ARG A 94 -23.03 18.66 13.39
N GLU A 95 -22.83 19.96 13.18
CA GLU A 95 -23.65 20.76 12.26
C GLU A 95 -23.64 20.17 10.85
N ASP A 96 -22.46 19.74 10.37
CA ASP A 96 -22.31 19.13 9.06
C ASP A 96 -23.01 17.76 8.97
N ARG A 97 -22.92 16.91 10.01
CA ARG A 97 -23.64 15.63 10.05
C ARG A 97 -25.15 15.83 10.09
N ASP A 98 -25.61 16.68 11.01
CA ASP A 98 -27.02 16.91 11.27
C ASP A 98 -27.68 17.65 10.06
N GLY A 99 -26.91 18.47 9.33
CA GLY A 99 -27.35 19.13 8.09
C GLY A 99 -27.43 18.22 6.86
N ARG A 100 -26.83 17.02 6.89
CA ARG A 100 -26.88 16.08 5.75
C ARG A 100 -28.12 15.15 5.76
N GLY A 101 -28.92 15.16 6.83
CA GLY A 101 -30.28 14.62 6.83
C GLY A 101 -30.43 13.11 6.67
N TRP A 102 -29.57 12.29 7.28
CA TRP A 102 -29.72 10.83 7.37
C TRP A 102 -29.89 10.37 8.82
#